data_AF-A0A660Q0H8-F1
#
_entry.id   AF-A0A660Q0H8-F1
#
_cell.length_a   1.000
_cell.length_b   1.000
_cell.length_c   1.000
_cell.angle_alpha   90.00
_cell.angle_beta   90.00
_cell.angle_gamma   90.00
#
_symmetry.space_group_name_H-M   'P 1'
#
loop_
_entity.id
_entity.type
_entity.pdbx_description
1 polymer ?
#
loop_
_entity_poly.entity_id
_entity_poly.type
_entity_poly.pdbx_seq_one_letter_code
_entity_poly.pdbx_strand_id
1 'polypeptide(L)'
;LIRRDVFDSLNGFDERFFMFMEDTDLCLRIAAAGKKVYFIPDAGGIHYWGGGASVPGFRRLRYHHMSVWKYFLKHYPNGFSLLLLPVALVVNLVLKAALGRTGK
;
A
#
# COMPACT_ATOMS: atom_id res chain seq x y z
N LEU A 1 14.01 -8.25 -4.66
CA LEU A 1 14.48 -9.59 -4.22
C LEU A 1 14.71 -9.58 -2.72
N ILE A 2 14.48 -10.69 -2.03
CA ILE A 2 14.69 -10.83 -0.59
C ILE A 2 15.25 -12.22 -0.29
N ARG A 3 16.10 -12.36 0.73
CA ARG A 3 16.52 -13.68 1.21
C ARG A 3 15.37 -14.37 1.92
N ARG A 4 15.20 -15.67 1.70
CA ARG A 4 14.06 -16.44 2.24
C ARG A 4 14.02 -16.45 3.77
N ASP A 5 15.17 -16.65 4.41
CA ASP A 5 15.32 -16.61 5.86
C ASP A 5 14.86 -15.28 6.48
N VAL A 6 15.18 -14.15 5.82
CA VAL A 6 14.72 -12.82 6.25
C VAL A 6 13.21 -12.68 6.08
N PHE A 7 12.65 -13.13 4.96
CA PHE A 7 11.20 -13.08 4.70
C PHE A 7 10.43 -13.89 5.74
N ASP A 8 10.86 -15.12 5.98
CA ASP A 8 10.20 -16.05 6.91
C ASP A 8 10.33 -15.57 8.36
N SER A 9 11.48 -15.02 8.75
CA SER A 9 11.68 -14.44 10.10
C SER A 9 10.75 -13.25 10.40
N LEU A 10 10.26 -12.58 9.36
CA LEU A 10 9.34 -11.45 9.46
C LEU A 10 7.87 -11.88 9.25
N ASN A 11 7.60 -13.19 9.17
CA ASN A 11 6.28 -13.74 8.88
C ASN A 11 5.72 -13.25 7.53
N GLY A 12 6.58 -13.04 6.55
CA GLY A 12 6.22 -12.69 5.18
C GLY A 12 5.46 -11.36 5.03
N PHE A 13 4.53 -11.35 4.07
CA PHE A 13 3.61 -10.23 3.87
C PHE A 13 2.53 -10.21 4.95
N ASP A 14 2.13 -9.01 5.35
CA ASP A 14 1.08 -8.84 6.33
C ASP A 14 -0.30 -8.90 5.66
N GLU A 15 -1.07 -9.94 5.97
CA GLU A 15 -2.37 -10.23 5.35
C GLU A 15 -3.43 -9.15 5.59
N ARG A 16 -3.18 -8.18 6.48
CA ARG A 16 -4.02 -6.98 6.61
C ARG A 16 -4.07 -6.18 5.30
N PHE A 17 -3.05 -6.29 4.46
CA PHE A 17 -2.95 -5.63 3.16
C PHE A 17 -3.26 -6.63 2.04
N PHE A 18 -4.46 -6.51 1.44
CA PHE A 18 -4.81 -7.32 0.26
C PHE A 18 -4.08 -6.83 -1.01
N MET A 19 -3.95 -5.51 -1.14
CA MET A 19 -3.29 -4.83 -2.26
C MET A 19 -2.88 -3.43 -1.81
N PHE A 20 -1.74 -2.95 -2.28
CA PHE A 20 -1.08 -1.72 -1.87
C PHE A 20 -0.58 -1.74 -0.43
N MET A 21 0.57 -1.09 -0.20
CA MET A 21 1.27 -0.96 1.08
C MET A 21 1.83 -2.26 1.68
N GLU A 22 1.54 -3.44 1.13
CA GLU A 22 2.10 -4.72 1.59
C GLU A 22 3.62 -4.78 1.45
N ASP A 23 4.14 -4.24 0.35
CA ASP A 23 5.56 -4.16 0.02
C ASP A 23 6.28 -3.11 0.86
N THR A 24 5.65 -1.95 1.02
CA THR A 24 6.14 -0.81 1.81
C THR A 24 6.20 -1.19 3.29
N ASP A 25 5.17 -1.86 3.79
CA ASP A 25 5.14 -2.45 5.14
C ASP A 25 6.30 -3.44 5.36
N LEU A 26 6.50 -4.35 4.41
CA LEU A 26 7.59 -5.33 4.48
C LEU A 26 8.95 -4.65 4.48
N CYS A 27 9.18 -3.66 3.60
CA CYS A 27 10.42 -2.88 3.56
C CYS A 27 10.70 -2.17 4.89
N LEU A 28 9.68 -1.57 5.51
CA LEU A 28 9.83 -0.90 6.80
C LEU A 28 10.17 -1.91 7.92
N ARG A 29 9.53 -3.08 7.94
CA ARG A 29 9.84 -4.15 8.89
C ARG A 29 11.24 -4.73 8.71
N ILE A 30 11.71 -4.88 7.46
CA ILE A 30 13.09 -5.28 7.14
C ILE A 30 14.08 -4.26 7.72
N ALA A 31 13.83 -2.96 7.53
CA ALA A 31 14.66 -1.90 8.08
C ALA A 31 14.65 -1.92 9.62
N ALA A 32 13.48 -2.08 10.24
CA ALA A 32 13.33 -2.18 11.70
C ALA A 32 14.06 -3.41 12.30
N ALA A 33 14.22 -4.49 11.53
CA ALA A 33 15.01 -5.66 11.91
C ALA A 33 16.53 -5.49 11.69
N GLY A 34 17.00 -4.26 11.46
CA GLY A 34 18.41 -3.95 11.26
C GLY A 34 18.99 -4.42 9.93
N LYS A 35 18.14 -4.79 8.96
CA LYS A 35 18.54 -5.15 7.60
C LYS A 35 18.44 -3.93 6.68
N LYS A 36 19.07 -4.00 5.52
CA LYS A 36 19.09 -2.91 4.54
C LYS A 36 18.16 -3.20 3.37
N VAL A 37 17.46 -2.17 2.91
CA VAL A 37 16.66 -2.16 1.69
C VAL A 37 17.39 -1.30 0.67
N TYR A 38 17.61 -1.82 -0.54
CA TYR A 38 18.37 -1.15 -1.59
C TYR A 38 17.56 -1.01 -2.87
N PHE A 39 17.72 0.13 -3.54
CA PHE A 39 17.31 0.33 -4.92
C PHE A 39 18.53 0.13 -5.83
N ILE A 40 18.41 -0.72 -6.84
CA ILE A 40 19.48 -1.05 -7.78
C ILE A 40 19.08 -0.52 -9.16
N PRO A 41 19.61 0.64 -9.60
CA PRO A 41 19.16 1.28 -10.84
C PRO A 41 19.52 0.49 -12.11
N ASP A 42 20.59 -0.31 -12.05
CA ASP A 42 21.04 -1.12 -13.19
C ASP A 42 20.21 -2.39 -13.42
N ALA A 43 19.41 -2.79 -12.43
CA ALA A 43 18.50 -3.92 -12.54
C ALA A 43 17.10 -3.43 -12.96
N GLY A 44 16.60 -3.92 -14.09
CA GLY A 44 15.35 -3.44 -14.68
C GLY A 44 14.41 -4.54 -15.18
N GLY A 45 13.16 -4.16 -15.40
CA GLY A 45 12.12 -4.99 -16.02
C GLY A 45 10.98 -4.10 -16.54
N ILE A 46 10.21 -4.59 -17.51
CA ILE A 46 9.07 -3.85 -18.09
C ILE A 46 7.82 -4.16 -17.25
N HIS A 47 7.20 -3.12 -16.70
CA HIS A 47 5.91 -3.21 -16.02
C HIS A 47 4.81 -2.65 -16.92
N TYR A 48 3.91 -3.52 -17.39
CA TYR A 48 2.71 -3.10 -18.12
C TYR A 48 1.66 -2.51 -17.18
N TRP A 49 1.60 -1.18 -17.12
CA TRP A 49 0.72 -0.48 -16.20
C TRP A 49 -0.76 -0.76 -16.51
N GLY A 50 -1.54 -1.08 -15.48
CA GLY A 50 -2.98 -1.33 -15.61
C GLY A 50 -3.38 -2.74 -16.08
N GLY A 51 -2.44 -3.60 -16.51
CA GLY A 51 -2.74 -4.95 -16.99
C GLY A 51 -3.09 -5.96 -15.88
N GLY A 52 -2.54 -5.80 -14.67
CA GLY A 52 -2.68 -6.76 -13.57
C GLY A 52 -3.92 -6.59 -12.68
N ALA A 53 -4.69 -5.52 -12.86
CA ALA A 53 -5.85 -5.23 -12.03
C ALA A 53 -7.09 -5.07 -12.91
N SER A 54 -7.78 -6.18 -13.19
CA SER A 54 -9.17 -6.21 -13.69
C SER A 54 -10.19 -5.73 -12.64
N VAL A 55 -9.74 -4.92 -11.68
CA VAL A 55 -10.55 -4.36 -10.62
C VAL A 55 -11.07 -2.98 -11.07
N PRO A 56 -12.39 -2.73 -11.02
CA PRO A 56 -12.97 -1.43 -11.31
C PRO A 56 -12.28 -0.29 -10.55
N GLY A 57 -12.14 0.88 -11.18
CA GLY A 57 -11.37 2.01 -10.63
C GLY A 57 -11.80 2.39 -9.21
N PHE A 58 -13.10 2.43 -8.93
CA PHE A 58 -13.62 2.71 -7.59
C PHE A 58 -13.21 1.65 -6.55
N ARG A 59 -13.31 0.35 -6.90
CA ARG A 59 -12.87 -0.74 -6.01
C ARG A 59 -11.36 -0.69 -5.78
N ARG A 60 -10.57 -0.34 -6.80
CA ARG A 60 -9.12 -0.17 -6.66
C ARG A 60 -8.78 0.98 -5.69
N LEU A 61 -9.46 2.12 -5.85
CA LEU A 61 -9.30 3.28 -4.97
C LEU A 61 -9.66 2.94 -3.52
N ARG A 62 -10.75 2.18 -3.30
CA ARG A 62 -11.14 1.73 -1.95
C ARG A 62 -10.04 0.87 -1.30
N TYR A 63 -9.44 -0.06 -2.05
CA TYR A 63 -8.39 -0.93 -1.53
C TYR A 63 -7.15 -0.12 -1.18
N HIS A 64 -6.76 0.80 -2.06
CA HIS A 64 -5.66 1.72 -1.82
C HIS A 64 -5.87 2.54 -0.53
N HIS A 65 -7.04 3.18 -0.36
CA HIS A 65 -7.33 3.96 0.84
C HIS A 65 -7.34 3.12 2.12
N MET A 66 -7.96 1.94 2.09
CA MET A 66 -7.96 1.04 3.25
C MET A 66 -6.54 0.63 3.62
N SER A 67 -5.69 0.29 2.65
CA SER A 67 -4.30 -0.10 2.90
C SER A 67 -3.45 1.07 3.40
N VAL A 68 -3.61 2.28 2.84
CA VAL A 68 -2.96 3.50 3.36
C VAL A 68 -3.32 3.72 4.82
N TRP A 69 -4.63 3.68 5.15
CA TRP A 69 -5.06 3.89 6.52
C TRP A 69 -4.50 2.84 7.47
N LYS A 70 -4.57 1.55 7.12
CA LYS A 70 -3.99 0.44 7.89
C LYS A 70 -2.49 0.61 8.10
N TYR A 71 -1.75 1.05 7.08
CA TYR A 71 -0.30 1.28 7.15
C TYR A 71 0.04 2.37 8.16
N PHE A 72 -0.60 3.54 8.04
CA PHE A 72 -0.35 4.64 8.97
C PHE A 72 -0.80 4.31 10.39
N LEU A 73 -1.92 3.61 10.55
CA LEU A 73 -2.36 3.16 11.88
C LEU A 73 -1.38 2.16 12.52
N LYS A 74 -0.76 1.28 11.72
CA LYS A 74 0.21 0.29 12.19
C LYS A 74 1.54 0.93 12.63
N HIS A 75 2.10 1.84 11.82
CA HIS A 75 3.47 2.34 12.01
C HIS A 75 3.56 3.73 12.64
N TYR A 76 2.49 4.51 12.56
CA TYR A 76 2.43 5.89 13.06
C TYR A 76 1.12 6.15 13.82
N PRO A 77 0.78 5.36 14.87
CA PRO A 77 -0.47 5.52 15.60
C PRO A 77 -0.50 6.86 16.35
N ASN A 78 -1.19 7.84 15.79
CA ASN A 78 -1.35 9.18 16.35
C ASN A 78 -2.72 9.77 15.96
N GLY A 79 -3.02 10.98 16.46
CA GLY A 79 -4.30 11.65 16.15
C GLY A 79 -4.54 11.85 14.66
N PHE A 80 -3.49 12.02 13.86
CA PHE A 80 -3.62 12.11 12.41
C PHE A 80 -4.05 10.77 11.79
N SER A 81 -3.39 9.66 12.12
CA SER A 81 -3.76 8.34 11.58
C SER A 81 -5.11 7.84 12.07
N LEU A 82 -5.52 8.24 13.28
CA LEU A 82 -6.79 7.84 13.89
C LEU A 82 -7.99 8.65 13.39
N LEU A 83 -7.83 9.96 13.17
CA LEU A 83 -8.96 10.87 12.92
C LEU A 83 -8.87 11.56 11.55
N LEU A 84 -7.78 12.30 11.29
CA LEU A 84 -7.69 13.17 10.11
C LEU A 84 -7.54 12.36 8.80
N LEU A 85 -6.67 11.36 8.80
CA LEU A 85 -6.38 10.53 7.64
C LEU A 85 -7.61 9.76 7.14
N PRO A 86 -8.35 8.99 7.96
CA PRO A 86 -9.52 8.26 7.46
C PRO A 86 -10.59 9.21 6.92
N VAL A 87 -10.79 10.38 7.55
CA VAL A 87 -11.73 11.41 7.04
C VAL A 87 -11.29 11.90 5.66
N ALA A 88 -10.02 12.26 5.48
CA ALA A 88 -9.49 12.73 4.19
C ALA A 88 -9.61 11.66 3.08
N LEU A 89 -9.34 10.40 3.41
CA LEU A 89 -9.47 9.28 2.48
C LEU A 89 -10.93 9.01 2.09
N VAL A 90 -11.88 9.14 3.02
CA VAL A 90 -13.31 9.02 2.74
C VAL A 90 -13.78 10.19 1.85
N VAL A 91 -13.39 11.42 2.17
CA VAL A 91 -13.71 12.60 1.35
C VAL A 91 -13.19 12.41 -0.08
N ASN A 92 -11.93 11.99 -0.25
CA ASN A 92 -11.38 11.73 -1.58
C ASN A 92 -12.15 10.61 -2.31
N LEU A 93 -12.51 9.53 -1.62
CA LEU A 93 -13.29 8.44 -2.21
C LEU A 93 -14.67 8.91 -2.69
N VAL A 94 -15.37 9.72 -1.88
CA VAL A 94 -16.68 10.29 -2.22
C VAL A 94 -16.57 11.28 -3.38
N LEU A 95 -15.59 12.18 -3.36
CA LEU A 95 -15.35 13.11 -4.46
C LEU A 95 -15.07 12.37 -5.77
N LYS A 96 -14.24 11.33 -5.73
CA LYS A 96 -13.96 10.50 -6.92
C LYS A 96 -15.17 9.71 -7.39
N ALA A 97 -16.05 9.27 -6.49
CA ALA A 97 -17.30 8.64 -6.87
C ALA A 97 -18.28 9.63 -7.52
N ALA A 98 -18.38 10.85 -6.98
CA ALA A 98 -19.26 11.90 -7.48
C ALA A 98 -18.79 12.46 -8.84
N LEU A 99 -17.48 12.72 -8.98
CA LEU A 99 -16.85 13.21 -10.20
C LEU A 99 -16.65 12.10 -11.24
N GLY A 100 -16.61 10.84 -10.81
CA GLY A 100 -16.42 9.66 -11.65
C GLY A 100 -17.65 9.24 -12.47
N ARG A 101 -18.73 10.04 -12.47
CA ARG A 101 -19.87 9.89 -13.41
C ARG A 101 -19.64 10.57 -14.76
N THR A 102 -18.49 11.19 -15.00
CA THR A 102 -18.10 11.72 -16.31
C THR A 102 -16.78 11.11 -16.75
N GLY A 103 -16.83 10.14 -17.66
CA GLY A 103 -15.67 9.70 -18.44
C GLY A 103 -15.25 8.24 -18.28
N LYS A 104 -16.06 7.32 -18.79
CA LYS A 104 -15.68 6.46 -19.91
C LYS A 104 -16.89 6.28 -20.82
#